data_AF-A0A819TLV5-F1
#
_entry.id   AF-A0A819TLV5-F1
#
_cell.length_a   1.000
_cell.length_b   1.000
_cell.length_c   1.000
_cell.angle_alpha   90.00
_cell.angle_beta   90.00
_cell.angle_gamma   90.00
#
_symmetry.space_group_name_H-M   'P 1'
#
loop_
_entity.id
_entity.type
_entity.pdbx_description
1 polymer ?
#
loop_
_entity_poly.entity_id
_entity_poly.type
_entity_poly.pdbx_seq_one_letter_code
_entity_poly.pdbx_strand_id
1 'polypeptide(L)' 'MTLDKIELRVLIRYCWKRRLSTRDAAKEICDAEGEGTVHYTTVSRWYKRFDSGDLSLEDQPRSGQPSTLDNE' A
#
# COMPACT_ATOMS: atom_id res chain seq x y z
N MET A 1 -7.85 1.33 -17.00
CA MET A 1 -8.27 0.35 -15.97
C MET A 1 -7.51 0.70 -14.71
N THR A 2 -8.20 1.06 -13.63
CA THR A 2 -7.53 1.38 -12.36
C THR A 2 -7.34 0.09 -11.58
N LEU A 3 -6.10 -0.27 -11.26
CA LEU A 3 -5.77 -1.38 -10.38
C LEU A 3 -6.43 -1.14 -9.01
N ASP A 4 -7.08 -2.15 -8.44
CA ASP A 4 -7.68 -1.99 -7.12
C ASP A 4 -6.58 -1.76 -6.07
N LYS A 5 -6.90 -1.00 -5.02
CA LYS A 5 -5.92 -0.69 -3.95
C LYS A 5 -5.41 -1.96 -3.30
N ILE A 6 -6.27 -2.97 -3.12
CA ILE A 6 -5.88 -4.25 -2.52
C ILE A 6 -4.93 -4.99 -3.45
N GLU A 7 -5.25 -5.07 -4.75
CA GLU A 7 -4.38 -5.69 -5.76
C GLU A 7 -2.99 -5.05 -5.78
N LEU A 8 -2.93 -3.72 -5.80
CA LEU A 8 -1.66 -3.00 -5.73
C LEU A 8 -0.86 -3.36 -4.46
N ARG A 9 -1.52 -3.47 -3.31
CA ARG A 9 -0.87 -3.84 -2.05
C ARG A 9 -0.38 -5.28 -2.06
N VAL A 10 -1.09 -6.19 -2.73
CA VAL A 10 -0.65 -7.58 -2.95
C VAL A 10 0.66 -7.60 -3.74
N LEU A 11 0.74 -6.83 -4.84
CA LEU A 11 1.96 -6.72 -5.65
C LEU A 11 3.12 -6.15 -4.83
N ILE A 12 2.89 -5.06 -4.08
CA ILE A 12 3.92 -4.48 -3.21
C ILE A 12 4.41 -5.50 -2.16
N ARG A 13 3.49 -6.27 -1.56
CA ARG A 13 3.84 -7.32 -0.58
C ARG A 13 4.65 -8.44 -1.23
N TYR A 14 4.32 -8.81 -2.47
CA TYR A 14 5.07 -9.80 -3.24
C TYR A 14 6.51 -9.33 -3.48
N CYS A 15 6.71 -8.08 -3.94
CA CYS A 15 8.05 -7.50 -4.12
C CYS A 15 8.84 -7.43 -2.79
N TRP A 16 8.16 -7.08 -1.68
CA TRP A 16 8.76 -7.06 -0.34
C TRP A 16 9.24 -8.44 0.09
N LYS A 17 8.43 -9.50 -0.11
CA LYS A 17 8.84 -10.88 0.18
C LYS A 17 10.03 -11.33 -0.67
N ARG A 18 10.16 -10.82 -1.90
CA ARG A 18 11.31 -11.03 -2.77
C ARG A 18 12.54 -10.21 -2.40
N ARG A 19 12.47 -9.37 -1.36
CA ARG A 19 13.55 -8.50 -0.88
C ARG A 19 14.05 -7.53 -1.95
N LEU A 20 13.17 -7.13 -2.87
CA LEU A 20 13.48 -6.09 -3.85
C LEU A 20 13.59 -4.74 -3.16
N SER A 21 14.44 -3.85 -3.66
CA SER A 21 14.46 -2.48 -3.19
C SER A 21 13.13 -1.78 -3.51
N THR A 22 12.79 -0.71 -2.79
CA THR A 22 11.56 0.05 -3.05
C THR A 22 11.53 0.66 -4.45
N ARG A 23 12.69 0.99 -5.02
CA ARG A 23 12.82 1.51 -6.38
C ARG A 23 12.57 0.42 -7.41
N ASP A 24 13.19 -0.75 -7.22
CA ASP A 24 13.03 -1.89 -8.13
C ASP A 24 11.60 -2.41 -8.11
N ALA A 25 10.98 -2.48 -6.92
CA ALA A 25 9.58 -2.86 -6.76
C ALA A 25 8.62 -1.89 -7.46
N ALA A 26 8.84 -0.57 -7.32
CA ALA A 26 8.01 0.42 -8.02
C ALA A 26 8.16 0.30 -9.54
N LYS A 27 9.39 0.08 -10.03
CA LYS A 27 9.67 -0.14 -11.44
C LYS A 27 8.99 -1.41 -11.95
N GLU A 28 9.17 -2.54 -11.27
CA GLU A 28 8.58 -3.83 -11.66
C GLU A 28 7.04 -3.76 -11.74
N ILE A 29 6.41 -3.08 -10.78
CA ILE A 29 4.94 -2.89 -10.80
C ILE A 29 4.52 -2.01 -11.97
N CYS A 30 5.22 -0.88 -12.22
CA CYS A 30 4.90 -0.01 -13.35
C CYS A 30 5.16 -0.69 -14.71
N ASP A 31 6.21 -1.51 -14.81
CA ASP A 31 6.52 -2.26 -16.02
C ASP A 31 5.46 -3.33 -16.32
N ALA A 32 4.85 -3.93 -15.28
CA ALA A 32 3.84 -4.99 -15.41
C ALA A 32 2.40 -4.45 -15.58
N GLU A 33 2.00 -3.47 -14.77
CA GLU A 33 0.61 -2.99 -14.68
C GLU A 33 0.37 -1.69 -15.48
N GLY A 34 1.44 -1.03 -15.92
CA GLY A 34 1.41 0.20 -16.69
C GLY A 34 2.13 1.35 -16.00
N GLU A 35 2.70 2.23 -16.81
CA GLU A 35 3.51 3.34 -16.34
C GLU A 35 2.70 4.28 -15.42
N GLY A 36 3.27 4.63 -14.28
CA GLY A 36 2.62 5.49 -13.29
C GLY A 36 1.61 4.79 -12.38
N THR A 37 1.47 3.46 -12.44
CA THR A 37 0.58 2.69 -11.55
C THR A 37 0.89 2.92 -10.07
N VAL A 38 2.18 2.98 -9.70
CA VAL A 38 2.60 3.20 -8.31
C VAL A 38 3.80 4.14 -8.22
N HIS A 39 3.78 4.97 -7.19
CA HIS A 39 4.90 5.84 -6.86
C HIS A 39 5.79 5.23 -5.78
N TYR A 40 7.09 5.54 -5.81
CA TYR A 40 8.07 5.00 -4.86
C TYR A 40 7.70 5.26 -3.39
N THR A 41 7.05 6.40 -3.10
CA THR A 41 6.64 6.77 -1.74
C THR A 41 5.58 5.81 -1.19
N THR A 42 4.66 5.36 -2.05
CA THR A 42 3.64 4.38 -1.71
C THR A 42 4.29 3.05 -1.36
N VAL A 43 5.19 2.56 -2.22
CA VAL A 43 5.94 1.31 -1.98
C VAL A 43 6.72 1.39 -0.68
N SER A 44 7.44 2.50 -0.44
CA SER A 44 8.21 2.69 0.80
C SER A 44 7.35 2.70 2.05
N ARG A 45 6.17 3.33 2.03
CA ARG A 45 5.23 3.32 3.16
C ARG A 45 4.78 1.90 3.50
N TRP A 46 4.44 1.12 2.49
CA TRP A 46 4.01 -0.27 2.66
C TRP A 46 5.14 -1.19 3.13
N TYR A 47 6.34 -1.02 2.61
CA TYR A 47 7.52 -1.75 3.08
C TYR A 47 7.76 -1.54 4.57
N LYS A 48 7.75 -0.28 5.04
CA LYS A 48 7.90 0.03 6.47
C LYS A 48 6.84 -0.66 7.33
N ARG A 49 5.61 -0.74 6.82
CA ARG A 49 4.50 -1.42 7.49
C ARG A 49 4.75 -2.94 7.57
N PHE A 50 5.17 -3.55 6.47
CA PHE A 50 5.53 -4.98 6.45
C PHE A 50 6.74 -5.31 7.33
N ASP A 51 7.73 -4.41 7.38
CA ASP A 51 8.90 -4.55 8.26
C ASP A 51 8.51 -4.47 9.75
N SER A 52 7.45 -3.73 10.10
CA SER A 52 6.88 -3.73 11.45
C SER A 52 6.03 -4.97 11.78
N GLY A 53 5.89 -5.91 10.84
CA GLY A 53 5.12 -7.15 11.02
C GLY A 53 3.63 -7.04 10.67
N ASP A 54 3.13 -5.86 10.29
CA ASP A 54 1.75 -5.69 9.84
C ASP A 54 1.62 -6.05 8.35
N LEU A 55 1.14 -7.27 8.09
CA LEU A 55 0.92 -7.82 6.75
C LEU A 55 -0.51 -7.59 6.21
N SER A 56 -1.34 -6.82 6.93
CA SER A 56 -2.70 -6.53 6.48
C SER A 56 -2.66 -5.65 5.24
N LEU A 57 -3.56 -5.94 4.30
CA LEU A 57 -3.68 -5.21 3.03
C LEU A 57 -4.76 -4.13 3.11
N GLU A 58 -5.42 -3.99 4.25
CA GLU A 58 -6.44 -2.99 4.47
C GLU A 58 -5.82 -1.74 5.10
N ASP A 59 -6.45 -0.60 4.86
CA ASP A 59 -6.08 0.59 5.62
C ASP A 59 -6.53 0.41 7.06
N GLN A 60 -5.71 0.82 8.03
CA GLN A 60 -6.17 0.86 9.41
C GLN A 60 -7.36 1.82 9.50
N PRO A 61 -8.35 1.52 10.37
CA PRO A 61 -9.44 2.44 10.62
C PRO A 61 -8.85 3.80 10.99
N ARG A 62 -9.26 4.85 10.27
CA ARG A 62 -8.78 6.21 10.56
C ARG A 62 -9.27 6.56 11.96
N SER A 63 -8.36 6.77 12.91
CA SER A 63 -8.73 7.33 14.20
C SER A 63 -9.14 8.79 13.98
N GLY A 64 -10.44 9.07 13.92
CA GLY A 64 -10.93 10.45 13.86
C GLY A 64 -12.29 10.60 13.21
N GLN A 65 -13.34 10.44 14.01
CA GLN A 65 -14.21 11.54 14.46
C GLN A 65 -15.27 10.91 15.38
N PRO A 66 -15.26 11.16 16.71
CA PRO A 66 -16.42 10.80 17.51
C PRO A 66 -17.59 11.64 16.99
N SER A 67 -18.60 10.97 16.42
CA SER A 67 -19.89 11.58 16.11
C SER A 67 -20.66 11.78 17.40
N THR A 68 -20.20 12.67 18.27
CA THR A 68 -21.06 13.23 19.32
C THR A 68 -22.00 14.23 18.65
N LEU A 69 -22.99 13.70 17.94
CA LEU A 69 -24.28 14.38 17.81
C LEU A 69 -25.07 13.93 19.04
N ASP A 70 -24.83 14.61 20.15
CA ASP A 70 -25.75 14.61 21.28
C ASP A 70 -26.96 15.42 20.80
N ASN A 71 -28.02 14.71 20.39
CA ASN A 71 -29.33 15.33 20.19
C ASN A 71 -30.06 15.27 21.53
N GLU A 72 -30.19 16.46 22.12
CA GLU A 72 -31.13 16.89 23.17
C GLU A 72 -31.03 16.26 24.58
#